data_AF-A0A553FLH1-F1
#
_entry.id   AF-A0A553FLH1-F1
#
_cell.length_a   1.000
_cell.length_b   1.000
_cell.length_c   1.000
_cell.angle_alpha   90.00
_cell.angle_beta   90.00
_cell.angle_gamma   90.00
#
_symmetry.space_group_name_H-M   'P 1'
#
loop_
_entity.id
_entity.type
_entity.pdbx_description
1 polymer ?
#
loop_
_entity_poly.entity_id
_entity_poly.type
_entity_poly.pdbx_seq_one_letter_code
_entity_poly.pdbx_strand_id
1 'polypeptide(L)'
;MWGMYWRYLLSIFFSSLLVAFISEQLNLLNLINNFSLMPTVFWCILAVFFILITLFQNKGLPYVFLGSRLHLSNKVWCRFNLMNISLFFALAIIAYIVNQVVNEEVWALYKLFGQPIFLVLIPLLSLWLITRRITI
;
A
#
# COMPACT_ATOMS: atom_id res chain seq x y z
N MET A 1 -11.43 7.31 14.98
CA MET A 1 -10.04 7.04 14.54
C MET A 1 -9.74 5.55 14.45
N TRP A 2 -9.92 4.77 15.53
CA TRP A 2 -9.65 3.31 15.55
C TRP A 2 -10.31 2.51 14.43
N GLY A 3 -11.58 2.83 14.11
CA GLY A 3 -12.30 2.16 13.03
C GLY A 3 -11.63 2.28 11.66
N MET A 4 -10.97 3.39 11.34
CA MET A 4 -10.30 3.56 10.05
C MET A 4 -8.98 2.78 9.97
N TYR A 5 -8.28 2.62 11.10
CA TYR A 5 -7.02 1.85 11.20
C TYR A 5 -7.21 0.38 10.89
N TRP A 6 -8.14 -0.31 11.57
CA TRP A 6 -8.36 -1.74 11.36
C TRP A 6 -8.88 -2.05 9.95
N ARG A 7 -9.71 -1.15 9.40
CA ARG A 7 -10.25 -1.27 8.04
C ARG A 7 -9.18 -1.13 6.96
N TYR A 8 -8.22 -0.24 7.20
CA TYR A 8 -7.07 -0.10 6.33
C TYR A 8 -6.15 -1.33 6.38
N LEU A 9 -5.83 -1.84 7.56
CA LEU A 9 -5.04 -3.08 7.72
C LEU A 9 -5.70 -4.25 6.99
N LEU A 10 -7.02 -4.40 7.13
CA LEU A 10 -7.82 -5.39 6.39
C LEU A 10 -7.74 -5.20 4.87
N SER A 11 -7.81 -3.95 4.41
CA SER A 11 -7.71 -3.61 2.99
C SER A 11 -6.33 -3.94 2.41
N ILE A 12 -5.24 -3.67 3.15
CA ILE A 12 -3.90 -4.10 2.74
C ILE A 12 -3.84 -5.62 2.70
N PHE A 13 -4.28 -6.30 3.77
CA PHE A 13 -4.21 -7.76 3.87
C PHE A 13 -4.93 -8.45 2.71
N PHE A 14 -6.14 -7.99 2.37
CA PHE A 14 -6.88 -8.50 1.22
C PHE A 14 -6.22 -8.14 -0.11
N SER A 15 -5.67 -6.94 -0.25
CA SER A 15 -4.94 -6.55 -1.46
C SER A 15 -3.68 -7.38 -1.65
N SER A 16 -2.93 -7.66 -0.57
CA SER A 16 -1.75 -8.52 -0.62
C SER A 16 -2.10 -9.97 -0.94
N LEU A 17 -3.21 -10.50 -0.38
CA LEU A 17 -3.71 -11.83 -0.72
C LEU A 17 -4.12 -11.93 -2.18
N LEU A 18 -4.86 -10.93 -2.68
CA LEU A 18 -5.30 -10.87 -4.07
C LEU A 18 -4.10 -10.78 -5.01
N VAL A 19 -3.10 -9.96 -4.72
CA VAL A 19 -1.88 -9.89 -5.54
C VAL A 19 -1.08 -11.18 -5.46
N ALA A 20 -0.96 -11.83 -4.29
CA ALA A 20 -0.30 -13.12 -4.17
C ALA A 20 -1.03 -14.20 -5.01
N PHE A 21 -2.36 -14.23 -4.94
CA PHE A 21 -3.18 -15.13 -5.74
C PHE A 21 -3.04 -14.87 -7.25
N ILE A 22 -3.13 -13.61 -7.68
CA ILE A 22 -2.91 -13.22 -9.07
C ILE A 22 -1.50 -13.59 -9.51
N SER A 23 -0.49 -13.38 -8.66
CA SER A 23 0.89 -13.74 -8.95
C SER A 23 1.06 -15.25 -9.16
N GLU A 24 0.49 -16.07 -8.29
CA GLU A 24 0.62 -17.53 -8.34
C GLU A 24 -0.19 -18.14 -9.49
N GLN A 25 -1.41 -17.64 -9.72
CA GLN A 25 -2.32 -18.19 -10.74
C GLN A 25 -2.04 -17.66 -12.15
N LEU A 26 -1.67 -16.39 -12.29
CA LEU A 26 -1.38 -15.76 -13.58
C LEU A 26 0.12 -15.74 -13.90
N ASN A 27 0.97 -16.24 -13.01
CA ASN A 27 2.43 -16.26 -13.17
C ASN A 27 3.05 -14.89 -13.51
N LEU A 28 2.40 -13.79 -13.12
CA LEU A 28 2.85 -12.43 -13.49
C LEU A 28 4.27 -12.12 -13.01
N LEU A 29 4.72 -12.74 -11.91
CA LEU A 29 6.08 -12.57 -11.40
C LEU A 29 7.12 -13.47 -12.10
N ASN A 30 6.72 -14.54 -12.81
CA ASN A 30 7.63 -15.40 -13.57
C ASN A 30 8.13 -14.75 -14.88
N LEU A 31 7.53 -13.63 -15.30
CA LEU A 31 8.04 -12.80 -16.38
C LEU A 31 9.34 -12.06 -15.99
N ILE A 32 9.66 -11.98 -14.69
CA ILE A 32 10.82 -11.27 -14.18
C ILE A 32 11.95 -12.28 -13.98
N ASN A 33 12.93 -12.29 -14.90
CA ASN A 33 14.10 -13.16 -14.79
C ASN A 33 14.94 -12.92 -13.52
N ASN A 34 14.80 -11.74 -12.88
CA ASN A 34 15.47 -11.39 -11.64
C ASN A 34 14.52 -11.46 -10.43
N PHE A 35 14.59 -12.56 -9.69
CA PHE A 35 13.89 -12.76 -8.41
C PHE A 35 14.16 -11.63 -7.39
N SER A 36 15.31 -10.96 -7.50
CA SER A 36 15.68 -9.87 -6.60
C SER A 36 14.71 -8.68 -6.73
N LEU A 37 14.14 -8.42 -7.92
CA LEU A 37 13.26 -7.28 -8.19
C LEU A 37 11.78 -7.55 -7.89
N MET A 38 11.43 -8.77 -7.48
CA MET A 38 10.03 -9.14 -7.16
C MET A 38 9.35 -8.16 -6.19
N PRO A 39 9.97 -7.71 -5.08
CA PRO A 39 9.31 -6.78 -4.17
C PRO A 39 8.98 -5.42 -4.82
N THR A 40 9.87 -4.91 -5.67
CA THR A 40 9.62 -3.68 -6.43
C THR A 40 8.40 -3.82 -7.33
N VAL A 41 8.33 -4.92 -8.10
CA VAL A 41 7.20 -5.16 -9.01
C VAL A 41 5.92 -5.39 -8.23
N PHE A 42 5.97 -6.09 -7.10
CA PHE A 42 4.82 -6.28 -6.22
C PHE A 42 4.23 -4.94 -5.75
N TRP A 43 5.06 -4.01 -5.27
CA TRP A 43 4.59 -2.68 -4.85
C TRP A 43 4.04 -1.85 -6.01
N CYS A 44 4.64 -1.95 -7.20
CA CYS A 44 4.11 -1.33 -8.41
C CYS A 44 2.71 -1.86 -8.78
N ILE A 45 2.51 -3.19 -8.72
CA ILE A 45 1.21 -3.81 -8.99
C ILE A 45 0.15 -3.28 -8.01
N LEU A 46 0.48 -3.21 -6.71
CA LEU A 46 -0.43 -2.63 -5.72
C LEU A 46 -0.73 -1.15 -5.97
N ALA A 47 0.27 -0.35 -6.35
CA ALA A 47 0.06 1.06 -6.70
C ALA A 47 -0.89 1.21 -7.88
N VAL A 48 -0.67 0.45 -8.95
CA VAL A 48 -1.53 0.42 -10.15
C VAL A 48 -2.94 -0.04 -9.79
N PHE A 49 -3.07 -1.09 -8.97
CA PHE A 49 -4.38 -1.59 -8.53
C PHE A 49 -5.18 -0.53 -7.76
N PHE A 50 -4.54 0.19 -6.83
CA PHE A 50 -5.18 1.30 -6.12
C PHE A 50 -5.56 2.46 -7.05
N ILE A 51 -4.71 2.80 -8.02
CA ILE A 51 -5.03 3.82 -9.04
C ILE A 51 -6.25 3.40 -9.85
N LEU A 52 -6.27 2.17 -10.37
CA LEU A 52 -7.39 1.65 -11.15
C LEU A 52 -8.69 1.71 -10.37
N ILE A 53 -8.69 1.30 -9.10
CA ILE A 53 -9.88 1.38 -8.24
C ILE A 53 -10.30 2.84 -7.99
N THR A 54 -9.35 3.77 -7.94
CA THR A 54 -9.65 5.20 -7.79
C THR A 54 -10.42 5.75 -8.99
N LEU A 55 -10.19 5.23 -10.20
CA LEU A 55 -10.93 5.62 -11.41
C LEU A 55 -12.43 5.25 -11.32
N PHE A 56 -12.76 4.14 -10.65
CA PHE A 56 -14.15 3.71 -10.44
C PHE A 56 -14.76 4.26 -9.15
N GLN A 57 -13.94 4.50 -8.13
CA GLN A 57 -14.35 5.01 -6.82
C GLN A 57 -13.38 6.09 -6.34
N ASN A 58 -13.74 7.37 -6.52
CA ASN A 58 -12.92 8.54 -6.14
C ASN A 58 -12.51 8.58 -4.66
N LYS A 59 -13.23 7.85 -3.79
CA LYS A 59 -12.92 7.75 -2.34
C LYS A 59 -11.88 6.66 -2.03
N GLY A 60 -11.48 5.88 -3.03
CA GLY A 60 -10.45 4.86 -2.93
C GLY A 60 -10.90 3.54 -2.33
N LEU A 61 -9.99 2.59 -2.38
CA LEU A 61 -10.15 1.22 -1.91
C LEU A 61 -10.49 1.14 -0.41
N PRO A 62 -9.85 1.92 0.48
CA PRO A 62 -10.19 1.92 1.91
C PRO A 62 -11.64 2.36 2.19
N TYR A 63 -12.21 3.19 1.33
CA TYR A 63 -13.61 3.58 1.44
C TYR A 63 -14.56 2.44 1.06
N VAL A 64 -14.26 1.69 -0.01
CA VAL A 64 -15.10 0.61 -0.54
C VAL A 64 -15.31 -0.48 0.50
N PHE A 65 -14.24 -0.92 1.16
CA PHE A 65 -14.33 -2.03 2.09
C PHE A 65 -15.25 -1.71 3.25
N LEU A 66 -15.01 -0.59 3.96
CA LEU A 66 -15.73 -0.32 5.20
C LEU A 66 -15.85 1.19 5.51
N GLY A 67 -15.53 2.10 4.59
CA GLY A 67 -15.46 3.55 4.88
C GLY A 67 -16.79 4.30 4.89
N SER A 68 -17.84 3.76 4.25
CA SER A 68 -19.17 4.39 4.21
C SER A 68 -19.78 4.63 5.60
N ARG A 69 -19.48 3.75 6.57
CA ARG A 69 -19.98 3.81 7.95
C ARG A 69 -19.25 4.82 8.85
N LEU A 70 -18.15 5.42 8.40
CA LEU A 70 -17.37 6.37 9.21
C LEU A 70 -17.87 7.82 9.09
N HIS A 71 -18.83 8.11 8.20
CA HIS A 71 -19.39 9.45 7.94
C HIS A 71 -18.33 10.55 7.77
N LEU A 72 -17.15 10.19 7.27
CA LEU A 72 -16.07 11.13 6.99
C LEU A 72 -16.26 11.79 5.64
N SER A 73 -15.79 13.04 5.51
CA SER A 73 -15.90 13.79 4.27
C SER A 73 -15.14 13.11 3.13
N ASN A 74 -15.63 13.27 1.90
CA ASN A 74 -15.00 12.70 0.71
C ASN A 74 -13.52 13.16 0.55
N LYS A 75 -13.21 14.37 1.01
CA LYS A 75 -11.84 14.93 0.97
C LYS A 75 -10.86 14.12 1.84
N VAL A 76 -11.31 13.59 2.99
CA VAL A 76 -10.48 12.71 3.85
C VAL A 76 -10.08 11.46 3.09
N TRP A 77 -11.07 10.78 2.52
CA TRP A 77 -10.88 9.51 1.84
C TRP A 77 -9.99 9.65 0.61
N CYS A 78 -10.21 10.68 -0.20
CA CYS A 78 -9.38 10.97 -1.37
C CYS A 78 -7.92 11.26 -0.96
N ARG A 79 -7.70 12.11 0.05
CA ARG A 79 -6.34 12.38 0.56
C ARG A 79 -5.66 11.13 1.11
N PHE A 80 -6.38 10.34 1.89
CA PHE A 80 -5.85 9.10 2.47
C PHE A 80 -5.48 8.09 1.37
N ASN A 81 -6.32 7.94 0.36
CA ASN A 81 -6.05 7.08 -0.79
C ASN A 81 -4.83 7.54 -1.60
N LEU A 82 -4.68 8.84 -1.86
CA LEU A 82 -3.50 9.41 -2.51
C LEU A 82 -2.21 9.17 -1.71
N MET A 83 -2.27 9.30 -0.38
CA MET A 83 -1.12 9.01 0.48
C MET A 83 -0.73 7.53 0.45
N ASN A 84 -1.69 6.60 0.36
CA ASN A 84 -1.41 5.18 0.20
C ASN A 84 -0.80 4.85 -1.18
N ILE A 85 -1.32 5.44 -2.26
CA ILE A 85 -0.72 5.29 -3.60
C ILE A 85 0.74 5.79 -3.59
N SER A 86 0.97 6.96 -2.99
CA SER A 86 2.31 7.53 -2.86
C SER A 86 3.25 6.63 -2.03
N LEU A 87 2.73 6.01 -0.97
CA LEU A 87 3.46 5.04 -0.15
C LEU A 87 3.89 3.82 -0.98
N PHE A 88 2.99 3.25 -1.79
CA PHE A 88 3.34 2.09 -2.61
C PHE A 88 4.40 2.42 -3.66
N PHE A 89 4.32 3.60 -4.30
CA PHE A 89 5.41 4.07 -5.17
C PHE A 89 6.73 4.27 -4.43
N ALA A 90 6.69 4.88 -3.24
CA ALA A 90 7.89 5.06 -2.43
C ALA A 90 8.51 3.72 -2.05
N LEU A 91 7.69 2.72 -1.66
CA LEU A 91 8.16 1.37 -1.36
C LEU A 91 8.77 0.69 -2.58
N ALA A 92 8.18 0.85 -3.77
CA ALA A 92 8.75 0.31 -5.01
C ALA A 92 10.13 0.92 -5.30
N ILE A 93 10.26 2.26 -5.19
CA ILE A 93 11.51 2.98 -5.42
C ILE A 93 12.57 2.58 -4.40
N ILE A 94 12.23 2.57 -3.10
CA ILE A 94 13.15 2.18 -2.04
C ILE A 94 13.57 0.72 -2.23
N ALA A 95 12.63 -0.18 -2.52
CA ALA A 95 12.95 -1.58 -2.77
C ALA A 95 13.92 -1.74 -3.94
N TYR A 96 13.76 -0.95 -5.01
CA TYR A 96 14.68 -0.94 -6.13
C TYR A 96 16.07 -0.45 -5.71
N ILE A 97 16.16 0.70 -5.02
CA ILE A 97 17.44 1.29 -4.61
C ILE A 97 18.18 0.36 -3.64
N VAL A 98 17.50 -0.15 -2.61
CA VAL A 98 18.12 -1.04 -1.61
C VAL A 98 18.62 -2.32 -2.27
N ASN A 99 17.87 -2.86 -3.25
CA ASN A 99 18.31 -4.03 -4.01
C ASN A 99 19.63 -3.81 -4.77
N GLN A 100 19.83 -2.61 -5.32
CA GLN A 100 21.01 -2.28 -6.14
C GLN A 100 22.25 -1.91 -5.32
N VAL A 101 22.06 -1.34 -4.13
CA VAL A 101 23.14 -0.69 -3.36
C VAL A 101 23.63 -1.54 -2.20
N VAL A 102 22.78 -2.43 -1.68
CA VAL A 102 22.99 -3.06 -0.37
C VAL A 102 23.27 -4.55 -0.50
N ASN A 103 24.02 -5.12 0.44
CA ASN A 103 24.29 -6.56 0.52
C ASN A 103 23.01 -7.39 0.80
N GLU A 104 23.10 -8.70 0.56
CA GLU A 104 21.94 -9.61 0.64
C GLU A 104 21.32 -9.68 2.05
N GLU A 105 22.13 -9.57 3.11
CA GLU A 105 21.66 -9.62 4.49
C GLU A 105 20.75 -8.44 4.84
N VAL A 106 21.18 -7.22 4.52
CA VAL A 106 20.36 -6.03 4.79
C VAL A 106 19.18 -5.96 3.82
N TRP A 107 19.30 -6.50 2.59
CA TRP A 107 18.14 -6.70 1.71
C TRP A 107 17.10 -7.64 2.33
N ALA A 108 17.53 -8.75 2.95
CA ALA A 108 16.63 -9.66 3.65
C ALA A 108 15.94 -8.98 4.85
N LEU A 109 16.69 -8.23 5.65
CA LEU A 109 16.15 -7.45 6.78
C LEU A 109 15.15 -6.39 6.30
N TYR A 110 15.44 -5.70 5.19
CA TYR A 110 14.54 -4.72 4.61
C TYR A 110 13.21 -5.35 4.17
N LYS A 111 13.26 -6.52 3.51
CA LYS A 111 12.04 -7.25 3.11
C LYS A 111 11.21 -7.69 4.31
N LEU A 112 11.85 -8.25 5.34
CA LEU A 112 11.17 -8.83 6.51
C LEU A 112 10.63 -7.77 7.47
N PHE A 113 11.37 -6.68 7.70
CA PHE A 113 11.05 -5.71 8.75
C PHE A 113 10.82 -4.32 8.18
N GLY A 114 11.65 -3.85 7.26
CA GLY A 114 11.56 -2.50 6.70
C GLY A 114 10.21 -2.23 6.03
N GLN A 115 9.84 -3.05 5.05
CA GLN A 115 8.59 -2.86 4.30
C GLN A 115 7.35 -2.94 5.20
N PRO A 116 7.18 -3.96 6.07
CA PRO A 116 6.03 -4.02 6.98
C PRO A 116 5.95 -2.83 7.94
N ILE A 117 7.08 -2.36 8.47
CA ILE A 117 7.10 -1.18 9.35
C ILE A 117 6.55 0.05 8.62
N PHE A 118 6.98 0.30 7.38
CA PHE A 118 6.47 1.43 6.60
C PHE A 118 4.98 1.30 6.26
N LEU A 119 4.52 0.10 5.91
CA LEU A 119 3.12 -0.18 5.61
C LEU A 119 2.18 0.04 6.80
N VAL A 120 2.69 -0.13 8.01
CA VAL A 120 1.91 0.12 9.24
C VAL A 120 2.05 1.59 9.64
N LEU A 121 3.28 2.10 9.81
CA LEU A 121 3.51 3.42 10.40
C LEU A 121 3.05 4.58 9.51
N ILE A 122 3.36 4.57 8.21
CA ILE A 122 3.07 5.71 7.34
C ILE A 122 1.56 5.93 7.21
N PRO A 123 0.73 4.90 7.01
CA PRO A 123 -0.71 5.06 6.98
C PRO A 123 -1.29 5.48 8.32
N LEU A 124 -0.78 4.97 9.45
CA LEU A 124 -1.18 5.43 10.78
C LEU A 124 -0.95 6.93 10.95
N LEU A 125 0.24 7.41 10.60
CA LEU A 125 0.63 8.82 10.66
C LEU A 125 -0.20 9.67 9.70
N SER A 126 -0.40 9.21 8.47
CA SER A 126 -1.19 9.92 7.45
C SER A 126 -2.61 10.17 7.92
N LEU A 127 -3.21 9.17 8.55
CA LEU A 127 -4.59 9.21 9.04
C LEU A 127 -4.70 10.17 10.21
N TRP A 128 -3.76 10.13 11.16
CA TRP A 128 -3.67 11.10 12.24
C TRP A 128 -3.54 12.54 11.73
N LEU A 129 -2.66 12.78 10.76
CA LEU A 129 -2.46 14.11 10.14
C LEU A 129 -3.71 14.60 9.42
N ILE A 130 -4.38 13.74 8.66
CA ILE A 130 -5.59 14.10 7.92
C ILE A 130 -6.75 14.40 8.88
N THR A 131 -6.97 13.58 9.92
CA THR A 131 -8.08 13.80 10.85
C THR A 131 -7.84 15.03 11.73
N ARG A 132 -6.60 15.30 12.13
CA ARG A 132 -6.26 16.45 12.98
C ARG A 132 -6.46 17.79 12.27
N ARG A 133 -6.29 17.85 10.95
CA ARG A 133 -6.52 19.05 10.13
C ARG A 133 -8.00 19.38 9.90
N ILE A 134 -8.93 18.52 10.33
CA ILE A 134 -10.37 18.65 10.02
C ILE A 134 -11.19 18.97 11.27
N THR A 135 -10.63 18.78 12.46
CA THR A 135 -11.14 19.31 13.73
C THR A 135 -10.72 20.77 13.93
N ILE A 136 -11.10 21.65 13.00
CA ILE A 136 -11.13 23.11 13.18
C ILE A 136 -12.51 23.59 12.73
#